data_AF-A0A951Y9P0-F1
#
_entry.id   AF-A0A951Y9P0-F1
#
_cell.length_a   1.000
_cell.length_b   1.000
_cell.length_c   1.000
_cell.angle_alpha   90.00
_cell.angle_beta   90.00
_cell.angle_gamma   90.00
#
_symmetry.space_group_name_H-M   'P 1'
#
loop_
_entity.id
_entity.type
_entity.pdbx_description
1 polymer ?
#
loop_
_entity_poly.entity_id
_entity_poly.type
_entity_poly.pdbx_seq_one_letter_code
_entity_poly.pdbx_strand_id
1 'polypeptide(L)'
;MNTELRIVASPAADTFAAAMGIGSNRERQICDLIEECYEGTDTYPQAVACLSQMVNSMNELAYALFHLGAFAGSEQAKRELIRKLEG
;
A
#
# COMPACT_ATOMS: atom_id res chain seq x y z
N MET A 1 40.93 -23.03 -3.99
CA MET A 1 39.97 -22.46 -4.94
C MET A 1 39.17 -21.40 -4.20
N ASN A 2 39.28 -20.13 -4.59
CA ASN A 2 38.43 -19.07 -4.03
C ASN A 2 37.10 -19.08 -4.77
N THR A 3 36.01 -19.26 -4.04
CA THR A 3 34.66 -19.12 -4.58
C THR A 3 34.33 -17.63 -4.59
N GLU A 4 34.39 -17.00 -5.77
CA GLU A 4 33.87 -15.64 -5.94
C GLU A 4 32.34 -15.67 -6.05
N LEU A 5 31.66 -15.15 -5.04
CA LEU A 5 30.23 -14.86 -5.08
C LEU A 5 30.04 -13.49 -5.76
N ARG A 6 29.74 -13.51 -7.06
CA ARG A 6 29.34 -12.30 -7.79
C ARG A 6 27.86 -12.01 -7.50
N ILE A 7 27.61 -11.08 -6.58
CA ILE A 7 26.28 -10.47 -6.42
C ILE A 7 26.09 -9.53 -7.60
N VAL A 8 25.40 -9.99 -8.64
CA VAL A 8 24.98 -9.13 -9.75
C VAL A 8 23.74 -8.39 -9.25
N ALA A 9 23.84 -7.08 -9.08
CA ALA A 9 22.65 -6.27 -8.86
C ALA A 9 21.76 -6.44 -10.08
N SER A 10 20.66 -7.17 -9.94
CA SER A 10 19.54 -7.09 -10.88
C SER A 10 19.20 -5.60 -11.02
N PRO A 11 18.87 -5.08 -12.22
CA PRO A 11 18.44 -3.69 -12.34
C PRO A 11 17.35 -3.47 -11.31
N ALA A 12 17.64 -2.62 -10.32
CA ALA A 12 16.74 -2.38 -9.21
C ALA A 12 15.46 -1.82 -9.82
N ALA A 13 14.32 -2.39 -9.47
CA ALA A 13 13.05 -1.80 -9.85
C ALA A 13 13.02 -0.36 -9.31
N ASP A 14 12.69 0.61 -10.15
CA ASP A 14 12.74 2.03 -9.81
C ASP A 14 11.74 2.40 -8.69
N THR A 15 10.72 1.55 -8.47
CA THR A 15 9.70 1.73 -7.43
C THR A 15 9.40 0.43 -6.71
N PHE A 16 8.89 0.54 -5.48
CA PHE A 16 8.41 -0.61 -4.72
C PHE A 16 7.28 -1.34 -5.45
N ALA A 17 6.35 -0.59 -6.07
CA ALA A 17 5.30 -1.15 -6.92
C ALA A 17 5.87 -1.96 -8.09
N ALA A 18 6.89 -1.43 -8.79
CA ALA A 18 7.55 -2.14 -9.87
C ALA A 18 8.27 -3.42 -9.38
N ALA A 19 8.88 -3.40 -8.19
CA ALA A 19 9.48 -4.59 -7.57
C ALA A 19 8.44 -5.68 -7.29
N MET A 20 7.18 -5.29 -7.08
CA MET A 20 6.04 -6.16 -6.83
C MET A 20 5.34 -6.61 -8.13
N GLY A 21 5.84 -6.19 -9.30
CA GLY A 21 5.23 -6.46 -10.60
C GLY A 21 4.00 -5.61 -10.89
N ILE A 22 3.83 -4.49 -10.19
CA ILE A 22 2.68 -3.58 -10.32
C ILE A 22 3.09 -2.44 -11.24
N GLY A 23 2.42 -2.32 -12.39
CA GLY A 23 2.63 -1.20 -13.30
C GLY A 23 1.98 0.09 -12.80
N SER A 24 2.51 1.24 -13.20
CA SER A 24 2.09 2.57 -12.71
C SER A 24 0.60 2.89 -12.83
N ASN A 25 -0.06 2.42 -13.90
CA ASN A 25 -1.52 2.61 -14.03
C ASN A 25 -2.29 1.78 -13.00
N ARG A 26 -1.84 0.53 -12.76
CA ARG A 26 -2.46 -0.35 -11.77
C ARG A 26 -2.16 0.10 -10.35
N GLU A 27 -0.96 0.61 -10.10
CA GLU A 27 -0.58 1.24 -8.84
C GLU A 27 -1.55 2.37 -8.46
N ARG A 28 -1.86 3.27 -9.40
CA ARG A 28 -2.83 4.35 -9.18
C ARG A 28 -4.23 3.81 -8.85
N GLN A 29 -4.70 2.81 -9.59
CA GLN A 29 -5.98 2.16 -9.30
C GLN A 29 -6.00 1.54 -7.90
N ILE A 30 -4.90 0.90 -7.47
CA ILE A 30 -4.81 0.33 -6.12
C ILE A 30 -4.86 1.43 -5.06
N CYS A 31 -4.21 2.58 -5.30
CA CYS A 31 -4.34 3.74 -4.41
C CYS A 31 -5.79 4.22 -4.28
N ASP A 32 -6.51 4.33 -5.39
CA ASP A 32 -7.93 4.74 -5.39
C ASP A 32 -8.79 3.71 -4.61
N LEU A 33 -8.52 2.41 -4.80
CA LEU A 33 -9.22 1.33 -4.08
C LEU A 33 -8.95 1.36 -2.56
N ILE A 34 -7.74 1.75 -2.13
CA ILE A 34 -7.41 1.89 -0.71
C ILE A 34 -8.29 2.96 -0.08
N GLU A 35 -8.41 4.12 -0.72
CA GLU A 35 -9.25 5.22 -0.26
C GLU A 35 -10.72 4.81 -0.23
N GLU A 36 -11.23 4.23 -1.33
CA GLU A 36 -12.62 3.75 -1.43
C GLU A 36 -12.97 2.73 -0.34
N CYS A 37 -12.13 1.69 -0.15
CA CYS A 37 -12.38 0.68 0.87
C CYS A 37 -12.22 1.22 2.30
N TYR A 38 -11.32 2.17 2.53
CA TYR A 38 -11.13 2.77 3.86
C TYR A 38 -12.29 3.69 4.24
N GLU A 39 -12.76 4.53 3.32
CA GLU A 39 -13.90 5.43 3.55
C GLU A 39 -15.24 4.68 3.55
N GLY A 40 -15.36 3.63 2.75
CA GLY A 40 -16.59 2.84 2.59
C GLY A 40 -16.81 1.77 3.66
N THR A 41 -15.92 1.63 4.64
CA THR A 41 -16.05 0.62 5.70
C THR A 41 -15.86 1.19 7.10
N ASP A 42 -16.45 0.52 8.10
CA ASP A 42 -16.45 1.02 9.48
C ASP A 42 -15.15 0.66 10.24
N THR A 43 -14.47 -0.39 9.80
CA THR A 43 -13.33 -0.96 10.53
C THR A 43 -12.19 -1.34 9.60
N TYR A 44 -10.96 -1.25 10.11
CA TYR A 44 -9.77 -1.63 9.37
C TYR A 44 -9.83 -3.07 8.81
N PRO A 45 -10.28 -4.11 9.56
CA PRO A 45 -10.44 -5.44 9.00
C PRO A 45 -11.46 -5.54 7.85
N GLN A 46 -12.51 -4.72 7.87
CA GLN A 46 -13.46 -4.65 6.75
C GLN A 46 -12.83 -4.01 5.51
N ALA A 47 -12.03 -2.95 5.68
CA ALA A 47 -11.26 -2.36 4.58
C ALA A 47 -10.30 -3.38 3.95
N VAL A 48 -9.62 -4.18 4.78
CA VAL A 48 -8.77 -5.29 4.32
C VAL A 48 -9.57 -6.34 3.54
N ALA A 49 -10.74 -6.74 4.06
CA ALA A 49 -11.61 -7.70 3.39
C ALA A 49 -12.12 -7.15 2.04
N CYS A 50 -12.51 -5.87 1.98
CA CYS A 50 -12.89 -5.16 0.77
C CYS A 50 -11.75 -5.19 -0.28
N LEU A 51 -10.54 -4.77 0.09
CA LEU A 51 -9.38 -4.77 -0.80
C LEU A 51 -9.06 -6.16 -1.35
N SER A 52 -9.16 -7.20 -0.51
CA SER A 52 -8.87 -8.57 -0.92
C SER A 52 -9.79 -9.10 -2.03
N GLN A 53 -10.98 -8.50 -2.20
CA GLN A 53 -11.94 -8.84 -3.26
C GLN A 53 -11.71 -8.06 -4.56
N MET A 54 -10.96 -6.95 -4.52
CA MET A 54 -10.81 -6.01 -5.64
C MET A 54 -9.42 -6.04 -6.30
N VAL A 55 -8.43 -6.61 -5.61
CA VAL A 55 -7.09 -6.79 -6.14
C VAL A 55 -6.94 -8.11 -6.89
N ASN A 56 -6.00 -8.15 -7.85
CA ASN A 56 -5.83 -9.29 -8.76
C ASN A 56 -4.74 -10.27 -8.31
N SER A 57 -3.93 -9.91 -7.32
CA SER A 57 -2.84 -10.76 -6.85
C SER A 57 -2.48 -10.51 -5.39
N MET A 58 -1.76 -11.46 -4.79
CA MET A 58 -1.21 -11.32 -3.44
C MET A 58 -0.20 -10.18 -3.35
N ASN A 59 0.52 -9.86 -4.44
CA ASN A 59 1.42 -8.71 -4.47
C ASN A 59 0.64 -7.40 -4.39
N GLU A 60 -0.44 -7.26 -5.16
CA GLU A 60 -1.32 -6.09 -5.08
C GLU A 60 -1.94 -5.96 -3.68
N LEU A 61 -2.38 -7.08 -3.08
CA LEU A 61 -2.89 -7.07 -1.71
C LEU A 61 -1.81 -6.62 -0.71
N ALA A 62 -0.62 -7.19 -0.78
CA ALA A 62 0.48 -6.83 0.12
C ALA A 62 0.89 -5.36 -0.04
N TYR A 63 0.93 -4.85 -1.28
CA TYR A 63 1.13 -3.44 -1.56
C TYR A 63 0.02 -2.58 -0.94
N ALA A 64 -1.24 -2.95 -1.17
CA ALA A 64 -2.39 -2.23 -0.63
C ALA A 64 -2.39 -2.19 0.89
N LEU A 65 -2.10 -3.31 1.56
CA LEU A 65 -2.04 -3.40 3.02
C LEU A 65 -0.90 -2.56 3.62
N PHE A 66 0.26 -2.53 2.96
CA PHE A 66 1.37 -1.67 3.37
C PHE A 66 0.96 -0.19 3.35
N HIS A 67 0.30 0.25 2.28
CA HIS A 67 -0.14 1.64 2.12
C HIS A 67 -1.39 2.00 2.93
N LEU A 68 -2.31 1.06 3.15
CA LEU A 68 -3.49 1.25 4.01
C LEU A 68 -3.10 1.59 5.45
N GLY A 69 -2.06 0.94 5.99
CA GLY A 69 -1.55 1.26 7.32
C GLY A 69 -0.98 2.68 7.41
N ALA A 70 -0.23 3.11 6.39
CA ALA A 70 0.29 4.48 6.32
C ALA A 70 -0.84 5.51 6.18
N PHE A 71 -1.85 5.23 5.35
CA PHE A 71 -3.01 6.07 5.13
C PHE A 71 -3.87 6.24 6.39
N ALA A 72 -4.16 5.14 7.08
CA ALA A 72 -4.90 5.17 8.34
C ALA A 72 -4.17 6.02 9.41
N GLY A 73 -2.84 5.92 9.46
CA GLY A 73 -2.01 6.76 10.33
C GLY A 73 -2.08 8.26 9.99
N SER A 74 -2.03 8.62 8.70
CA SER A 74 -2.12 10.02 8.29
C SER A 74 -3.49 10.62 8.54
N GLU A 75 -4.57 9.88 8.29
CA GLU A 75 -5.93 10.37 8.56
C GLU A 75 -6.20 10.48 10.07
N GLN A 76 -5.69 9.57 10.90
CA GLN A 76 -5.74 9.74 12.35
C GLN A 76 -5.00 10.99 12.81
N ALA A 77 -3.78 11.23 12.32
CA ALA A 77 -3.00 12.42 12.66
C ALA A 77 -3.71 13.72 12.26
N LYS A 78 -4.33 13.74 11.09
CA LYS A 78 -5.14 14.86 10.60
C LYS A 78 -6.37 15.10 11.49
N ARG A 79 -7.10 14.07 11.87
CA ARG A 79 -8.25 14.17 12.79
C ARG A 79 -7.83 14.70 14.17
N GLU A 80 -6.71 14.23 14.71
CA GLU A 80 -6.15 14.75 15.97
C GLU A 80 -5.76 16.22 15.86
N LEU A 81 -5.19 16.64 14.74
CA LEU A 81 -4.86 18.04 14.48
C LEU A 81 -6.11 18.91 14.42
N ILE A 82 -7.13 18.50 13.67
CA ILE A 82 -8.41 19.22 13.57
C ILE A 82 -9.04 19.38 14.96
N ARG A 83 -9.12 18.29 15.74
CA ARG A 83 -9.65 18.33 17.11
C ARG A 83 -8.89 19.31 18.01
N LYS A 84 -7.57 19.38 17.90
CA LYS A 84 -6.74 20.36 18.65
C LYS A 84 -6.99 21.81 18.22
N LEU A 85 -7.36 22.03 16.96
CA LEU A 85 -7.68 23.36 16.42
C LEU A 85 -9.11 23.80 16.76
N GLU A 86 -10.05 22.87 16.90
CA GLU A 86 -11.46 23.15 17.20
C GLU A 86 -11.73 23.36 18.71
N GLY A 87 -10.86 22.88 19.60
CA GLY A 87 -10.95 23.08 21.06
C GLY A 87 -11.61 21.93 21.80
#